data_AF-A0A7J8CFV2-F1
#
_entry.id   AF-A0A7J8CFV2-F1
#
_cell.length_a   1.000
_cell.length_b   1.000
_cell.length_c   1.000
_cell.angle_alpha   90.00
_cell.angle_beta   90.00
_cell.angle_gamma   90.00
#
_symmetry.space_group_name_H-M   'P 1'
#
loop_
_entity.id
_entity.type
_entity.pdbx_description
1 polymer ?
#
loop_
_entity_poly.entity_id
_entity_poly.type
_entity_poly.pdbx_seq_one_letter_code
_entity_poly.pdbx_strand_id
1 'polypeptide(L)'
;MAPAALRVAGRRLSQHCRAGAPVLLRQMFEPTSCTYTYLLGDRETREAVLIDPVLETAPRDVQLVKELGLRLLYAVNTHCHADHITGSGLLRSLLPGCQSVISRLSGAQADLHIEDGQSIHFGRFVSWMLGPPEGSGPGIIGFKRREG
;
A
#
# COMPACT_ATOMS: atom_id res chain seq x y z
N MET A 1 -43.81 46.11 29.75
CA MET A 1 -42.34 45.96 29.71
C MET A 1 -42.01 44.49 29.80
N ALA A 2 -41.43 43.90 28.75
CA ALA A 2 -41.07 42.48 28.69
C ALA A 2 -39.53 42.35 28.67
N PRO A 3 -38.92 41.38 29.37
CA PRO A 3 -37.47 41.23 29.35
C PRO A 3 -37.03 40.51 28.07
N ALA A 4 -35.98 41.04 27.44
CA ALA A 4 -35.33 40.43 26.29
C ALA A 4 -34.53 39.19 26.75
N ALA A 5 -34.90 38.01 26.25
CA ALA A 5 -34.14 36.79 26.45
C ALA A 5 -32.87 36.82 25.58
N LEU A 6 -31.71 36.79 26.25
CA LEU A 6 -30.40 36.68 25.63
C LEU A 6 -30.26 35.32 24.93
N ARG A 7 -30.28 35.30 23.59
CA ARG A 7 -29.93 34.11 22.81
C ARG A 7 -28.42 33.95 22.81
N VAL A 8 -27.90 33.06 23.65
CA VAL A 8 -26.55 32.54 23.49
C VAL A 8 -26.56 31.64 22.26
N ALA A 9 -25.94 32.10 21.18
CA ALA A 9 -25.64 31.27 20.04
C ALA A 9 -24.69 30.15 20.50
N GLY A 10 -25.26 28.99 20.85
CA GLY A 10 -24.50 27.76 21.02
C GLY A 10 -23.73 27.52 19.73
N ARG A 11 -22.42 27.76 19.75
CA ARG A 11 -21.52 27.36 18.67
C ARG A 11 -21.75 25.87 18.49
N ARG A 12 -22.39 25.48 17.38
CA ARG A 12 -22.30 24.11 16.88
C ARG A 12 -20.82 23.81 16.81
N LEU A 13 -20.34 22.95 17.71
CA LEU A 13 -19.03 22.34 17.57
C LEU A 13 -19.01 21.75 16.18
N SER A 14 -18.19 22.36 15.32
CA SER A 14 -17.86 21.84 14.01
C SER A 14 -17.52 20.37 14.20
N GLN A 15 -18.21 19.52 13.46
CA GLN A 15 -17.86 18.11 13.33
C GLN A 15 -16.37 18.07 13.04
N HIS A 16 -15.61 17.60 14.01
CA HIS A 16 -14.22 17.27 13.77
C HIS A 16 -14.27 16.21 12.69
N CYS A 17 -13.73 16.53 11.51
CA CYS A 17 -13.38 15.55 10.51
C CYS A 17 -12.63 14.46 11.28
N ARG A 18 -13.21 13.27 11.46
CA ARG A 18 -12.46 12.18 12.06
C ARG A 18 -11.30 11.95 11.10
N ALA A 19 -10.09 12.33 11.52
CA ALA A 19 -8.89 11.89 10.85
C ALA A 19 -9.02 10.37 10.75
N GLY A 20 -9.17 9.86 9.52
CA GLY A 20 -9.35 8.43 9.29
C GLY A 20 -8.24 7.65 9.97
N ALA A 21 -8.51 6.40 10.38
CA ALA A 21 -7.51 5.58 11.03
C ALA A 21 -6.19 5.57 10.23
N PRO A 22 -5.03 5.70 10.88
CA PRO A 22 -3.75 5.74 10.17
C PRO A 22 -3.51 4.44 9.42
N VAL A 23 -2.78 4.53 8.30
CA VAL A 23 -2.35 3.36 7.52
C VAL A 23 -1.58 2.39 8.43
N LEU A 24 -1.89 1.10 8.33
CA LEU A 24 -1.08 0.05 8.93
C LEU A 24 0.20 -0.08 8.11
N LEU A 25 1.35 0.01 8.77
CA LEU A 25 2.66 -0.27 8.20
C LEU A 25 3.33 -1.41 8.98
N ARG A 26 3.84 -2.39 8.26
CA ARG A 26 4.80 -3.39 8.75
C ARG A 26 5.97 -3.44 7.79
N GLN A 27 7.18 -3.36 8.33
CA GLN A 27 8.40 -3.62 7.62
C GLN A 27 8.91 -4.98 8.07
N MET A 28 9.20 -5.85 7.11
CA MET A 28 9.79 -7.16 7.32
C MET A 28 11.14 -7.19 6.61
N PHE A 29 12.06 -7.98 7.12
CA PHE A 29 13.41 -8.12 6.58
C PHE A 29 13.69 -9.58 6.22
N GLU A 30 14.27 -9.80 5.04
CA GLU A 30 14.84 -11.09 4.63
C GLU A 30 16.38 -10.98 4.70
N PRO A 31 17.04 -11.77 5.55
CA PRO A 31 18.46 -11.59 5.83
C PRO A 31 19.42 -12.10 4.76
N THR A 32 18.99 -12.96 3.84
CA THR A 32 19.85 -13.57 2.82
C THR A 32 20.14 -12.60 1.67
N SER A 33 19.12 -11.97 1.12
CA SER A 33 19.22 -10.93 0.09
C SER A 33 19.27 -9.52 0.67
N CYS A 34 19.15 -9.38 1.99
CA CYS A 34 19.04 -8.08 2.69
C CYS A 34 17.85 -7.24 2.19
N THR A 35 16.77 -7.89 1.75
CA THR A 35 15.60 -7.21 1.18
C THR A 35 14.62 -6.80 2.28
N TYR A 36 14.10 -5.58 2.15
CA TYR A 36 12.96 -5.13 2.95
C TYR A 36 11.65 -5.33 2.18
N THR A 37 10.70 -6.00 2.83
CA THR A 37 9.33 -6.14 2.34
C THR A 37 8.41 -5.25 3.20
N TYR A 38 7.52 -4.50 2.56
CA TYR A 38 6.60 -3.59 3.26
C TYR A 38 5.15 -3.98 3.06
N LEU A 39 4.41 -4.20 4.15
CA LEU A 39 2.97 -4.38 4.14
C LEU A 39 2.29 -3.07 4.54
N LEU A 40 1.47 -2.54 3.64
CA LEU A 40 0.59 -1.40 3.86
C LEU A 40 -0.86 -1.86 3.88
N GLY A 41 -1.66 -1.38 4.84
CA GLY A 41 -3.06 -1.78 4.92
C GLY A 41 -3.98 -0.68 5.44
N ASP A 42 -5.21 -0.68 4.94
CA ASP A 42 -6.31 0.10 5.50
C ASP A 42 -7.00 -0.70 6.60
N ARG A 43 -7.01 -0.17 7.82
CA ARG A 43 -7.61 -0.83 8.98
C ARG A 43 -9.14 -0.89 8.93
N GLU A 44 -9.79 0.00 8.18
CA GLU A 44 -11.25 0.01 8.05
C GLU A 44 -11.71 -0.91 6.92
N THR A 45 -11.16 -0.77 5.71
CA THR A 45 -11.57 -1.62 4.57
C THR A 45 -10.92 -3.00 4.59
N ARG A 46 -9.87 -3.18 5.40
CA ARG A 46 -9.01 -4.37 5.46
C ARG A 46 -8.21 -4.64 4.20
N GLU A 47 -8.22 -3.75 3.22
CA GLU A 47 -7.46 -3.92 1.99
C GLU A 47 -5.99 -3.57 2.20
N ALA A 48 -5.11 -4.31 1.54
CA ALA A 48 -3.67 -4.19 1.71
C ALA A 48 -2.88 -4.36 0.41
N VAL A 49 -1.66 -3.85 0.43
CA VAL A 49 -0.62 -4.04 -0.58
C VAL A 49 0.67 -4.50 0.09
N LEU A 50 1.40 -5.39 -0.58
CA LEU A 50 2.71 -5.86 -0.16
C LEU A 50 3.74 -5.45 -1.21
N ILE A 51 4.83 -4.83 -0.77
CA ILE A 51 5.87 -4.25 -1.62
C ILE A 51 7.14 -5.08 -1.46
N ASP A 52 7.75 -5.44 -2.59
CA ASP A 52 8.97 -6.25 -2.70
C ASP A 52 8.92 -7.55 -1.87
N PRO A 53 7.91 -8.42 -2.13
CA PRO A 53 7.86 -9.73 -1.48
C PRO A 53 8.95 -10.65 -2.02
N VAL A 54 9.60 -11.37 -1.10
CA VAL A 54 10.63 -12.36 -1.41
C VAL A 54 10.03 -13.77 -1.34
N LEU A 55 10.35 -14.65 -2.29
CA LEU A 55 9.74 -15.98 -2.43
C LEU A 55 9.86 -16.82 -1.15
N GLU A 56 11.05 -16.86 -0.56
CA GLU A 56 11.41 -17.63 0.62
C GLU A 56 10.58 -17.21 1.85
N THR A 57 10.16 -15.95 1.90
CA THR A 57 9.39 -15.39 3.01
C THR A 57 7.91 -15.19 2.69
N ALA A 58 7.46 -15.52 1.49
CA ALA A 58 6.04 -15.43 1.13
C ALA A 58 5.10 -16.20 2.08
N PRO A 59 5.45 -17.41 2.61
CA PRO A 59 4.61 -18.07 3.62
C PRO A 59 4.43 -17.25 4.91
N ARG A 60 5.50 -16.60 5.40
CA ARG A 60 5.46 -15.66 6.55
C ARG A 60 4.51 -14.50 6.25
N ASP A 61 4.62 -13.94 5.04
CA ASP A 61 3.82 -12.78 4.65
C ASP A 61 2.33 -13.12 4.53
N VAL A 62 2.00 -14.29 3.97
CA VAL A 62 0.63 -14.82 3.93
C VAL A 62 0.06 -14.98 5.33
N GLN A 63 0.85 -15.54 6.26
CA GLN A 63 0.42 -15.71 7.64
C GLN A 63 0.13 -14.36 8.30
N LEU A 64 1.04 -13.38 8.16
CA LEU A 64 0.87 -12.04 8.71
C LEU A 64 -0.38 -11.34 8.16
N VAL A 65 -0.63 -11.42 6.85
CA VAL A 65 -1.84 -10.87 6.20
C VAL A 65 -3.10 -11.48 6.82
N LYS A 66 -3.12 -12.81 7.00
CA LYS A 66 -4.25 -13.53 7.61
C LYS A 66 -4.47 -13.15 9.07
N GLU A 67 -3.40 -13.10 9.87
CA GLU A 67 -3.46 -12.74 11.30
C GLU A 67 -3.97 -11.31 11.52
N LEU A 68 -3.60 -10.38 10.63
CA LEU A 68 -4.08 -9.00 10.68
C LEU A 68 -5.51 -8.84 10.12
N GLY A 69 -6.09 -9.92 9.58
CA GLY A 69 -7.41 -9.91 8.95
C GLY A 69 -7.47 -9.01 7.72
N LEU A 70 -6.38 -8.98 6.94
CA LEU A 70 -6.26 -8.16 5.74
C LEU A 70 -6.56 -8.98 4.48
N ARG A 71 -7.07 -8.29 3.46
CA ARG A 71 -7.23 -8.78 2.09
C ARG A 71 -6.14 -8.17 1.22
N LEU A 72 -5.17 -8.99 0.82
CA LEU A 72 -4.09 -8.55 -0.04
C LEU A 72 -4.60 -8.38 -1.48
N LEU A 73 -4.61 -7.13 -1.96
CA LEU A 73 -5.00 -6.79 -3.33
C LEU A 73 -3.83 -6.94 -4.29
N TYR A 74 -2.66 -6.44 -3.89
CA TYR A 74 -1.52 -6.30 -4.78
C TYR A 74 -0.24 -6.77 -4.11
N ALA A 75 0.54 -7.53 -4.86
CA ALA A 75 1.95 -7.84 -4.59
C ALA A 75 2.81 -7.07 -5.60
N VAL A 76 3.36 -5.93 -5.17
CA VAL A 76 4.05 -4.97 -6.02
C VAL A 76 5.56 -5.19 -5.93
N ASN A 77 6.25 -5.22 -7.06
CA ASN A 77 7.71 -5.15 -7.10
C ASN A 77 8.14 -3.77 -7.59
N THR A 78 9.09 -3.15 -6.90
CA THR A 78 9.63 -1.83 -7.25
C THR A 78 10.40 -1.86 -8.57
N HIS A 79 11.08 -2.97 -8.86
CA HIS A 79 11.86 -3.19 -10.06
C HIS A 79 12.00 -4.69 -10.32
N CYS A 80 12.70 -5.05 -11.41
CA CYS A 80 13.13 -6.43 -11.62
C CYS A 80 14.34 -6.70 -10.72
N HIS A 81 14.15 -7.51 -9.69
CA HIS A 81 15.19 -7.84 -8.71
C HIS A 81 16.17 -8.87 -9.30
N ALA A 82 17.47 -8.61 -9.16
CA ALA A 82 18.53 -9.52 -9.60
C ALA A 82 19.14 -10.35 -8.44
N ASP A 83 18.83 -9.93 -7.22
CA ASP A 83 19.35 -10.41 -5.94
C ASP A 83 18.44 -11.45 -5.27
N HIS A 84 17.16 -11.50 -5.63
CA HIS A 84 16.20 -12.47 -5.09
C HIS A 84 15.07 -12.80 -6.09
N ILE A 85 14.39 -13.92 -5.84
CA ILE A 85 13.19 -14.31 -6.60
C ILE A 85 11.97 -13.67 -5.93
N THR A 86 11.17 -12.95 -6.71
CA THR A 86 9.93 -12.33 -6.20
C THR A 86 8.93 -13.38 -5.69
N GLY A 87 8.35 -13.12 -4.52
CA GLY A 87 7.28 -13.91 -3.93
C GLY A 87 5.90 -13.65 -4.52
N SER A 88 5.76 -12.66 -5.43
CA SER A 88 4.48 -12.24 -6.02
C SER A 88 3.73 -13.39 -6.69
N GLY A 89 4.42 -14.29 -7.41
CA GLY A 89 3.81 -15.47 -8.03
C GLY A 89 3.21 -16.46 -7.03
N LEU A 90 3.93 -16.72 -5.94
CA LEU A 90 3.45 -17.61 -4.87
C LEU A 90 2.29 -16.96 -4.09
N LEU A 91 2.37 -15.66 -3.83
CA LEU A 91 1.30 -14.91 -3.15
C LEU A 91 -0.03 -14.96 -3.91
N ARG A 92 0.00 -14.83 -5.25
CA ARG A 92 -1.20 -14.99 -6.09
C ARG A 92 -1.85 -16.37 -5.92
N SER A 93 -1.03 -17.40 -5.79
CA SER A 93 -1.51 -18.77 -5.63
C SER A 93 -2.08 -19.03 -4.24
N LEU A 94 -1.50 -18.42 -3.20
CA LEU A 94 -1.89 -18.62 -1.80
C LEU A 94 -3.02 -17.68 -1.33
N LEU A 95 -3.20 -16.54 -1.98
CA LEU A 95 -4.19 -15.51 -1.64
C LEU A 95 -5.02 -15.16 -2.88
N PRO A 96 -6.13 -15.89 -3.11
CA PRO A 96 -7.02 -15.63 -4.24
C PRO A 96 -7.50 -14.18 -4.27
N GLY A 97 -7.42 -13.54 -5.43
CA GLY A 97 -7.74 -12.13 -5.63
C GLY A 97 -6.55 -11.17 -5.46
N CYS A 98 -5.38 -11.66 -5.04
CA CYS A 98 -4.13 -10.91 -5.12
C CYS A 98 -3.63 -10.85 -6.57
N GLN A 99 -3.18 -9.67 -7.01
CA GLN A 99 -2.57 -9.45 -8.33
C GLN A 99 -1.11 -9.02 -8.18
N SER A 100 -0.24 -9.59 -9.01
CA SER A 100 1.14 -9.12 -9.16
C SER A 100 1.19 -7.82 -9.94
N VAL A 101 2.04 -6.90 -9.50
CA VAL A 101 2.21 -5.59 -10.14
C VAL A 101 3.68 -5.23 -10.29
N ILE A 102 4.06 -4.69 -11.44
CA ILE A 102 5.41 -4.17 -11.70
C ILE A 102 5.36 -3.04 -12.75
N SER A 103 6.43 -2.25 -12.87
CA SER A 103 6.53 -1.24 -13.92
C SER A 103 6.49 -1.89 -15.31
N ARG A 104 5.75 -1.28 -16.25
CA ARG A 104 5.77 -1.66 -17.67
C ARG A 104 7.19 -1.64 -18.26
N LEU A 105 8.02 -0.70 -17.82
CA LEU A 105 9.40 -0.52 -18.30
C LEU A 105 10.35 -1.62 -17.80
N SER A 106 9.96 -2.41 -16.80
CA SER A 106 10.79 -3.53 -16.30
C SER A 106 10.92 -4.68 -17.30
N GLY A 107 10.00 -4.79 -18.27
CA GLY A 107 9.92 -5.93 -19.20
C GLY A 107 9.49 -7.26 -18.57
N ALA A 108 9.24 -7.30 -17.25
CA ALA A 108 8.85 -8.51 -16.54
C ALA A 108 7.34 -8.82 -16.70
N GLN A 109 6.97 -10.07 -16.47
CA GLN A 109 5.57 -10.51 -16.47
C GLN A 109 4.90 -10.24 -15.12
N ALA A 110 3.68 -9.72 -15.15
CA ALA A 110 2.82 -9.48 -14.00
C ALA A 110 1.35 -9.43 -14.47
N ASP A 111 0.39 -9.51 -13.53
CA ASP A 111 -1.03 -9.36 -13.86
C ASP A 111 -1.36 -7.93 -14.28
N LEU A 112 -0.69 -6.96 -13.64
CA LEU A 112 -0.83 -5.53 -13.92
C LEU A 112 0.54 -4.90 -14.15
N HIS A 113 0.61 -4.06 -15.18
CA HIS A 113 1.76 -3.20 -15.44
C HIS A 113 1.38 -1.75 -15.18
N ILE A 114 2.24 -1.02 -14.48
CA ILE A 114 2.03 0.41 -14.22
C ILE A 114 3.05 1.29 -14.95
N GLU A 115 2.59 2.46 -15.39
CA GLU A 115 3.32 3.50 -16.12
C GLU A 115 3.31 4.84 -15.40
N ASP A 116 4.25 5.72 -15.75
CA ASP A 116 4.43 7.01 -15.10
C ASP A 116 3.15 7.82 -14.96
N GLY A 117 2.94 8.39 -13.77
CA GLY A 117 1.70 9.09 -13.43
C GLY A 117 0.48 8.21 -13.11
N GLN A 118 0.53 6.88 -13.28
CA GLN A 118 -0.55 6.00 -12.82
C GLN A 118 -0.53 5.80 -11.30
N SER A 119 -1.61 5.26 -10.74
CA SER A 119 -1.72 5.00 -9.30
C SER A 119 -2.55 3.74 -9.03
N ILE A 120 -2.22 3.05 -7.95
CA ILE A 120 -2.95 1.88 -7.45
C ILE A 120 -3.71 2.30 -6.19
N HIS A 121 -4.90 1.74 -5.98
CA HIS A 121 -5.75 2.09 -4.84
C HIS A 121 -5.92 0.90 -3.90
N PHE A 122 -5.83 1.14 -2.59
CA PHE A 122 -6.23 0.16 -1.57
C PHE A 122 -6.94 0.87 -0.43
N GLY A 123 -8.16 0.44 -0.12
CA GLY A 123 -9.05 1.10 0.82
C GLY A 123 -9.27 2.57 0.47
N ARG A 124 -9.18 3.43 1.47
CA ARG A 124 -9.25 4.88 1.29
C ARG A 124 -7.93 5.51 0.83
N PHE A 125 -6.86 4.72 0.73
CA PHE A 125 -5.54 5.20 0.36
C PHE A 125 -5.33 5.08 -1.14
N VAL A 126 -4.92 6.19 -1.75
CA VAL A 126 -4.41 6.23 -3.12
C VAL A 126 -2.90 6.06 -3.04
N SER A 127 -2.33 5.20 -3.88
CA SER A 127 -0.93 4.79 -3.84
C SER A 127 -0.26 4.89 -5.22
N TRP A 128 0.32 6.09 -5.43
CA TRP A 128 1.58 6.50 -6.11
C TRP A 128 1.79 6.51 -7.62
N MET A 129 2.25 7.69 -8.03
CA MET A 129 2.97 8.15 -9.23
C MET A 129 4.35 7.47 -9.34
N LEU A 130 4.73 6.98 -10.53
CA LEU A 130 6.13 6.61 -10.79
C LEU A 130 7.02 7.84 -10.98
N GLY A 131 8.32 7.61 -10.91
CA GLY A 131 9.36 8.61 -11.03
C GLY A 131 10.28 8.54 -9.82
N PRO A 132 11.48 7.95 -9.92
CA PRO A 132 12.46 8.15 -8.87
C PRO A 132 12.79 9.66 -8.76
N PRO A 133 13.32 10.16 -7.63
CA PRO A 133 14.17 11.35 -7.70
C PRO A 133 15.25 11.09 -8.77
N GLU A 134 15.59 12.09 -9.56
CA GLU A 134 16.43 11.94 -10.76
C GLU A 134 17.64 10.99 -10.54
N GLY A 135 17.81 9.99 -11.41
CA GLY A 135 19.03 9.16 -11.48
C GLY A 135 18.92 7.68 -11.10
N SER A 136 17.76 7.15 -10.68
CA SER A 136 17.67 5.73 -10.27
C SER A 136 17.49 4.71 -11.42
N GLY A 137 17.34 5.16 -12.67
CA GLY A 137 17.17 4.30 -13.84
C GLY A 137 15.72 3.94 -14.17
N PRO A 138 15.45 3.44 -15.38
CA PRO A 138 14.09 3.14 -15.84
C PRO A 138 13.47 1.94 -15.09
N GLY A 139 12.17 2.00 -14.82
CA GLY A 139 11.42 0.86 -14.27
C GLY A 139 11.31 0.78 -12.75
N ILE A 140 11.77 1.80 -12.02
CA ILE A 140 11.62 1.89 -10.56
C ILE A 140 10.28 2.55 -10.17
N ILE A 141 9.57 1.92 -9.24
CA ILE A 141 8.33 2.43 -8.63
C ILE A 141 8.65 3.08 -7.28
N GLY A 142 8.24 4.33 -7.08
CA GLY A 142 8.33 5.03 -5.80
C GLY A 142 7.00 5.02 -5.03
N PHE A 143 7.06 5.06 -3.70
CA PHE A 143 5.88 5.18 -2.83
C PHE A 143 5.93 6.51 -2.06
N LYS A 144 4.96 7.41 -2.29
CA LYS A 144 4.77 8.65 -1.51
C LYS A 144 3.62 8.47 -0.50
N ARG A 145 3.09 9.51 0.16
CA ARG A 145 1.76 9.51 0.80
C ARG A 145 0.96 10.68 0.19
N ARG A 146 -0.30 10.51 -0.16
CA ARG A 146 -1.19 11.55 -0.69
C ARG A 146 -2.00 11.96 0.50
N GLU A 147 -1.62 13.09 1.06
CA GLU A 147 -2.44 13.77 2.04
C GLU A 147 -3.58 14.45 1.28
N GLY A 148 -4.81 14.17 1.72
CA GLY A 148 -6.03 14.79 1.18
C GLY A 148 -6.21 16.20 1.70
#